data_AF-A0A7K4HKJ0-F1
#
_entry.id   AF-A0A7K4HKJ0-F1
#
_cell.length_a   1.000
_cell.length_b   1.000
_cell.length_c   1.000
_cell.angle_alpha   90.00
_cell.angle_beta   90.00
_cell.angle_gamma   90.00
#
_symmetry.space_group_name_H-M   'P 1'
#
loop_
_entity.id
_entity.type
_entity.pdbx_description
1 polymer ?
#
loop_
_entity_poly.entity_id
_entity_poly.type
_entity_poly.pdbx_seq_one_letter_code
_entity_poly.pdbx_strand_id
1 'polypeptide(L)'
;MRTISHSGMALLIVVAALAFVCGCTGGEEGTVTGIGTVTYIDLEGGFYGIVADDGTHYLPLDLDPTFAQDGLRVRFTLKPVDVATIQQWGTPVEVVSIETA
;
A
#
# COMPACT_ATOMS: atom_id res chain seq x y z
N MET A 1 0.75 -51.57 30.23
CA MET A 1 -0.26 -50.63 29.72
C MET A 1 0.33 -49.86 28.57
N ARG A 2 -0.36 -49.83 27.43
CA ARG A 2 -0.01 -49.11 26.19
C ARG A 2 -0.46 -47.66 26.27
N THR A 3 0.34 -46.73 25.70
CA THR A 3 -0.02 -45.57 24.85
C THR A 3 1.29 -44.77 24.61
N ILE A 4 2.03 -44.93 23.51
CA ILE A 4 1.88 -44.39 22.14
C ILE A 4 1.82 -42.83 22.08
N SER A 5 3.00 -42.24 21.86
CA SER A 5 3.40 -41.20 20.89
C SER A 5 2.42 -40.10 20.43
N HIS A 6 2.79 -38.83 20.66
CA HIS A 6 2.52 -37.62 19.85
C HIS A 6 3.78 -36.73 20.00
N SER A 7 4.79 -36.74 19.12
CA SER A 7 4.82 -36.18 17.76
C SER A 7 4.28 -34.76 17.68
N GLY A 8 5.13 -33.79 17.33
CA GLY A 8 4.67 -32.47 16.88
C GLY A 8 5.49 -31.29 17.41
N MET A 9 6.59 -30.99 16.71
CA MET A 9 6.83 -29.62 16.23
C MET A 9 6.86 -28.53 17.32
N ALA A 10 7.73 -28.71 18.32
CA ALA A 10 8.16 -27.61 19.17
C ALA A 10 9.03 -26.65 18.33
N LEU A 11 8.41 -25.54 17.94
CA LEU A 11 9.02 -24.21 18.03
C LEU A 11 10.16 -23.89 17.03
N LEU A 12 9.79 -23.81 15.75
CA LEU A 12 10.57 -23.11 14.71
C LEU A 12 10.10 -21.66 14.58
N ILE A 13 10.53 -20.75 15.46
CA ILE A 13 10.62 -19.31 15.14
C ILE A 13 11.78 -18.71 15.93
N VAL A 14 12.99 -18.88 15.42
CA VAL A 14 14.16 -18.07 15.80
C VAL A 14 14.67 -17.46 14.51
N VAL A 15 15.05 -16.16 14.58
CA VAL A 15 15.70 -15.33 13.56
C VAL A 15 14.75 -14.51 12.66
N ALA A 16 14.44 -13.28 13.12
CA ALA A 16 14.59 -12.04 12.34
C ALA A 16 14.37 -10.80 13.22
N ALA A 17 15.09 -10.72 14.35
CA ALA A 17 15.35 -9.44 14.99
C ALA A 17 16.66 -8.92 14.40
N LEU A 18 16.57 -7.88 13.56
CA LEU A 18 17.50 -6.75 13.41
C LEU A 18 17.41 -6.15 11.99
N ALA A 19 17.20 -4.82 11.96
CA ALA A 19 17.31 -3.89 10.84
C ALA A 19 16.15 -3.81 9.84
N PHE A 20 15.15 -3.00 10.14
CA PHE A 20 14.90 -1.76 9.38
C PHE A 20 14.11 -0.79 10.28
N VAL A 21 14.81 -0.24 11.29
CA VAL A 21 14.43 1.07 11.83
C VAL A 21 14.79 2.08 10.73
N CYS A 22 13.85 2.34 9.84
CA CYS A 22 13.74 3.63 9.18
C CYS A 22 12.45 4.26 9.72
N GLY A 23 12.57 4.87 10.90
CA GLY A 23 11.53 5.78 11.36
C GLY A 23 11.61 7.03 10.50
N CYS A 24 10.81 7.09 9.43
CA CYS A 24 10.49 8.37 8.82
C CYS A 24 9.59 9.11 9.81
N THR A 25 10.20 10.05 10.54
CA THR A 25 9.51 10.95 11.46
C THR A 25 8.47 11.74 10.66
N GLY A 26 7.19 11.57 11.01
CA GLY A 26 6.08 12.26 10.35
C GLY A 26 5.96 13.74 10.71
N GLY A 27 5.18 14.44 9.88
CA GLY A 27 4.39 15.60 10.33
C GLY A 27 4.61 16.91 9.58
N GLU A 28 4.24 16.99 8.32
CA GLU A 28 3.41 18.12 7.89
C GLU A 28 1.98 17.56 7.79
N GLU A 29 1.06 18.10 8.59
CA GLU A 29 -0.17 17.40 8.95
C GLU A 29 -1.07 17.10 7.74
N GLY A 30 -1.11 15.81 7.39
CA GLY A 30 -2.25 15.15 6.77
C GLY A 30 -2.15 14.88 5.28
N THR A 31 -1.20 15.45 4.53
CA THR A 31 -1.11 15.21 3.08
C THR A 31 0.29 14.88 2.58
N VAL A 32 0.34 14.07 1.53
CA VAL A 32 1.54 13.68 0.80
C VAL A 32 1.42 14.19 -0.64
N THR A 33 2.43 14.91 -1.10
CA THR A 33 2.51 15.39 -2.49
C THR A 33 3.62 14.66 -3.22
N GLY A 34 3.41 14.35 -4.49
CA GLY A 34 4.39 13.62 -5.29
C GLY A 34 4.04 13.54 -6.76
N ILE A 35 4.88 12.80 -7.49
CA ILE A 35 4.61 12.41 -8.87
C ILE A 35 4.59 10.88 -8.91
N GLY A 36 3.60 10.32 -9.59
CA GLY A 36 3.42 8.88 -9.72
C GLY A 36 2.87 8.49 -11.07
N THR A 37 2.67 7.20 -11.25
CA THR A 37 2.03 6.62 -12.42
C THR A 37 0.76 5.94 -11.95
N VAL A 38 -0.36 6.27 -12.59
CA VAL A 38 -1.59 5.50 -12.42
C VAL A 38 -1.38 4.13 -13.05
N THR A 39 -1.62 3.08 -12.29
CA THR A 39 -1.38 1.69 -12.70
C THR A 39 -2.64 0.89 -12.46
N TYR A 40 -3.03 0.09 -13.45
CA TYR A 40 -4.06 -0.92 -13.25
C TYR A 40 -3.46 -2.14 -12.53
N ILE A 41 -4.13 -2.57 -11.45
CA ILE A 41 -3.73 -3.73 -10.66
C ILE A 41 -4.80 -4.80 -10.81
N ASP A 42 -4.42 -5.94 -11.39
CA ASP A 42 -5.28 -7.11 -11.58
C ASP A 42 -5.33 -7.97 -10.31
N LEU A 43 -5.88 -7.39 -9.23
CA LEU A 43 -6.19 -8.07 -7.97
C LEU A 43 -7.65 -7.80 -7.63
N GLU A 44 -8.33 -8.81 -7.07
CA GLU A 44 -9.72 -8.70 -6.59
C GLU A 44 -10.75 -8.16 -7.60
N GLY A 45 -10.56 -8.45 -8.89
CA GLY A 45 -11.44 -7.96 -9.96
C GLY A 45 -10.99 -6.64 -10.59
N GLY A 46 -9.84 -6.11 -10.17
CA GLY A 46 -9.16 -5.00 -10.82
C GLY A 46 -9.45 -3.64 -10.20
N PHE A 47 -8.40 -2.84 -10.00
CA PHE A 47 -8.52 -1.46 -9.54
C PHE A 47 -7.36 -0.61 -10.06
N TYR A 48 -7.48 0.71 -9.91
CA TYR A 48 -6.39 1.64 -10.22
C TYR A 48 -5.72 2.12 -8.94
N GLY A 49 -4.40 2.06 -8.92
CA GLY A 49 -3.54 2.61 -7.87
C GLY A 49 -2.58 3.65 -8.43
N ILE A 50 -1.87 4.36 -7.55
CA ILE A 50 -0.79 5.27 -7.93
C ILE A 50 0.52 4.70 -7.38
N VAL A 51 1.46 4.40 -8.27
CA VAL A 51 2.83 4.05 -7.89
C VAL A 51 3.67 5.32 -7.98
N ALA A 52 4.10 5.85 -6.83
CA ALA A 52 4.97 7.02 -6.77
C ALA A 52 6.37 6.70 -7.29
N ASP A 53 7.13 7.72 -7.68
CA ASP A 53 8.49 7.56 -8.22
C ASP A 53 9.47 6.89 -7.24
N ASP A 54 9.21 6.98 -5.94
CA ASP A 54 9.98 6.30 -4.90
C ASP A 54 9.57 4.83 -4.69
N GLY A 55 8.59 4.35 -5.45
CA GLY A 55 8.02 3.01 -5.35
C GLY A 55 6.91 2.88 -4.31
N THR A 56 6.51 3.95 -3.62
CA THR A 56 5.39 3.91 -2.69
C THR A 56 4.08 3.68 -3.44
N HIS A 57 3.26 2.76 -2.93
CA HIS A 57 1.96 2.44 -3.50
C HIS A 57 0.86 3.18 -2.74
N TYR A 58 0.04 3.93 -3.45
CA TYR A 58 -1.16 4.57 -2.92
C TYR A 58 -2.39 3.96 -3.56
N LEU A 59 -3.40 3.67 -2.74
CA LEU A 59 -4.71 3.18 -3.14
C LEU A 59 -5.72 4.32 -2.99
N PRO A 60 -6.05 5.05 -4.07
CA PRO A 60 -7.11 6.05 -4.03
C PRO A 60 -8.44 5.37 -3.76
N LEU A 61 -9.17 5.82 -2.74
CA LEU A 61 -10.51 5.32 -2.45
C LEU A 61 -11.57 5.85 -3.42
N ASP A 62 -11.28 7.00 -4.06
CA ASP A 62 -12.10 7.61 -5.09
C ASP A 62 -11.18 8.30 -6.12
N LEU A 63 -10.80 7.57 -7.16
CA LEU A 63 -10.04 8.12 -8.29
C LEU A 63 -11.03 8.59 -9.35
N ASP A 64 -10.96 9.87 -9.72
CA ASP A 64 -11.77 10.39 -10.83
C ASP A 64 -11.51 9.54 -12.10
N PRO A 65 -12.57 9.01 -12.74
CA PRO A 65 -12.44 8.11 -13.89
C PRO A 65 -11.62 8.67 -15.06
N THR A 66 -11.50 9.99 -15.17
CA THR A 66 -10.64 10.63 -16.19
C THR A 66 -9.16 10.32 -15.98
N PHE A 67 -8.74 10.02 -14.75
CA PHE A 67 -7.38 9.61 -14.42
C PHE A 67 -7.19 8.08 -14.38
N ALA A 68 -8.26 7.29 -14.49
CA ALA A 68 -8.24 5.83 -14.49
C ALA A 68 -7.72 5.25 -15.83
N GLN A 69 -6.50 5.62 -16.18
CA GLN A 69 -5.81 5.25 -17.40
C GLN A 69 -4.46 4.62 -17.02
N ASP A 70 -4.26 3.36 -17.39
CA ASP A 70 -3.02 2.67 -17.10
C ASP A 70 -1.82 3.37 -17.76
N GLY A 71 -0.76 3.60 -16.98
CA GLY A 71 0.43 4.33 -17.43
C GLY A 71 0.33 5.85 -17.38
N LEU A 72 -0.79 6.43 -16.93
CA LEU A 72 -0.94 7.89 -16.88
C LEU A 72 -0.02 8.50 -15.82
N ARG A 73 0.82 9.44 -16.24
CA ARG A 73 1.70 10.19 -15.35
C ARG A 73 0.95 11.32 -14.67
N VAL A 74 1.02 11.39 -13.34
CA VAL A 74 0.26 12.36 -12.55
C VAL A 74 1.11 13.02 -11.47
N ARG A 75 0.83 14.30 -11.21
CA ARG A 75 1.23 15.00 -9.99
C ARG A 75 0.05 15.02 -9.05
N PHE A 76 0.27 14.70 -7.77
CA PHE A 76 -0.80 14.49 -6.81
C PHE A 76 -0.54 15.17 -5.48
N THR A 77 -1.62 15.45 -4.76
CA THR A 77 -1.67 15.63 -3.31
C THR A 77 -2.69 14.65 -2.76
N LEU A 78 -2.29 13.81 -1.82
CA LEU A 78 -3.06 12.70 -1.28
C LEU A 78 -3.15 12.85 0.23
N LYS A 79 -4.24 12.38 0.84
CA LYS A 79 -4.40 12.33 2.29
C LYS A 79 -4.51 10.87 2.73
N PRO A 80 -3.52 10.32 3.45
CA PRO A 80 -3.61 8.98 4.02
C PRO A 80 -4.82 8.85 4.95
N VAL A 81 -5.51 7.70 4.86
CA VAL A 81 -6.65 7.37 5.71
C VAL A 81 -6.48 5.97 6.29
N ASP A 82 -6.88 5.81 7.56
CA ASP A 82 -6.75 4.54 8.28
C ASP A 82 -8.03 3.70 8.11
N VAL A 83 -8.12 3.04 6.95
CA VAL A 83 -9.21 2.11 6.64
C VAL A 83 -8.64 0.80 6.11
N ALA A 84 -9.24 -0.32 6.51
CA ALA A 84 -8.94 -1.60 5.89
C ALA A 84 -9.68 -1.70 4.54
N THR A 85 -8.95 -2.02 3.48
CA THR A 85 -9.51 -2.26 2.14
C THR A 85 -9.44 -3.74 1.81
N ILE A 86 -10.33 -4.24 0.95
CA ILE A 86 -10.22 -5.63 0.49
C ILE A 86 -8.94 -5.83 -0.32
N GLN A 87 -8.49 -4.80 -1.06
CA GLN A 87 -7.36 -4.89 -1.99
C GLN A 87 -6.05 -5.28 -1.30
N GLN A 88 -5.91 -4.98 0.00
CA GLN A 88 -4.69 -5.23 0.79
C GLN A 88 -3.40 -4.79 0.07
N TRP A 89 -3.49 -3.70 -0.70
CA TRP A 89 -2.42 -3.18 -1.55
C TRP A 89 -2.31 -1.67 -1.38
N GLY A 90 -1.09 -1.20 -1.10
CA GLY A 90 -0.78 0.22 -0.93
C GLY A 90 -1.39 0.87 0.31
N THR A 91 -1.09 2.14 0.49
CA THR A 91 -1.67 2.99 1.53
C THR A 91 -2.99 3.58 1.03
N PRO A 92 -4.13 3.33 1.70
CA PRO A 92 -5.40 3.97 1.36
C PRO A 92 -5.31 5.50 1.49
N VAL A 93 -5.79 6.21 0.47
CA VAL A 93 -5.74 7.67 0.42
C VAL A 93 -7.03 8.28 -0.15
N GLU A 94 -7.35 9.48 0.33
CA GLU A 94 -8.24 10.42 -0.34
C GLU A 94 -7.42 11.28 -1.31
N VAL A 95 -7.94 11.55 -2.51
CA VAL A 95 -7.29 12.45 -3.48
C VAL A 95 -7.66 13.89 -3.15
N VAL A 96 -6.67 14.70 -2.78
CA VAL A 96 -6.87 16.15 -2.51
C VAL A 96 -6.73 16.95 -3.81
N SER A 97 -5.73 16.63 -4.62
CA SER A 97 -5.56 17.18 -5.96
C SER A 97 -4.84 16.17 -6.86
N ILE A 98 -5.20 16.12 -8.13
CA ILE A 98 -4.49 15.31 -9.12
C ILE A 98 -4.57 15.99 -10.48
N GLU A 99 -3.46 15.98 -11.20
CA GLU A 99 -3.34 16.52 -12.55
C GLU A 99 -2.34 15.70 -13.36
N THR A 100 -2.46 15.73 -14.68
CA THR A 100 -1.44 15.13 -15.55
C THR A 100 -0.11 15.86 -15.35
N ALA A 101 0.98 15.11 -15.16
CA ALA A 101 2.28 15.66 -14.80
C ALA A 101 3.01 16.38 -15.94
#